data_AF-A0A3Q7TEF0-F1
#
_entry.id   AF-A0A3Q7TEF0-F1
#
_cell.length_a   1.000
_cell.length_b   1.000
_cell.length_c   1.000
_cell.angle_alpha   90.00
_cell.angle_beta   90.00
_cell.angle_gamma   90.00
#
_symmetry.space_group_name_H-M   'P 1'
#
loop_
_entity.id
_entity.type
_entity.pdbx_description
1 polymer ?
#
loop_
_entity_poly.entity_id
_entity_poly.type
_entity_poly.pdbx_seq_one_letter_code
_entity_poly.pdbx_strand_id
1 'polypeptide(L)'
;MHAPRLPLFLLHACWALLQAGATTVAPVPLRTRVQPSSPSPLAYMLSLYRDPLPRADIIRSLQAQDVEVDGHNWTFAFDFSFLSQVEDLVWAELRLQLSSPVALPPGVLLSIEIFHQLKPDAEQDPAACQERLRMDLFTVPLSHVTFSSGSMVLEVTGPLSKWLKHPGELEAQMSSVAGGCPQRPPTPPVTSVLLVLYSNLSPEQRRLGGSTLLWEAESSWRAREGQLSSERRRRHRRHHVPDRSQLCRKVKFQVDFNLIGWGSWIIYPKQYNAYRCEGECPNPVGEEFHPTNHAYIQSLLKRYQPHRVPSTCCAPVKTKPLSMLYVDNGRVLLDHHKDMIVEECGCL
;
A
#
# COMPACT_ATOMS: atom_id res chain seq x y z
N MET A 1 -69.98 -44.95 25.19
CA MET A 1 -69.79 -44.75 26.65
C MET A 1 -68.70 -43.69 26.81
N HIS A 2 -68.86 -42.43 27.18
CA HIS A 2 -69.99 -41.53 27.41
C HIS A 2 -69.78 -40.28 26.50
N ALA A 3 -70.86 -39.74 25.95
CA ALA A 3 -70.94 -38.42 25.32
C ALA A 3 -71.53 -37.42 26.37
N PRO A 4 -71.87 -36.13 26.11
CA PRO A 4 -71.84 -35.38 24.84
C PRO A 4 -71.59 -33.82 24.92
N ARG A 5 -71.59 -33.19 23.73
CA ARG A 5 -72.28 -31.93 23.32
C ARG A 5 -71.77 -30.51 23.72
N LEU A 6 -71.52 -29.72 22.66
CA LEU A 6 -71.71 -28.27 22.50
C LEU A 6 -73.12 -27.78 22.93
N PRO A 7 -73.27 -26.47 23.23
CA PRO A 7 -74.08 -25.63 22.33
C PRO A 7 -73.62 -24.16 22.15
N LEU A 8 -74.09 -23.57 21.05
CA LEU A 8 -74.10 -22.14 20.72
C LEU A 8 -75.17 -21.36 21.52
N PHE A 9 -74.89 -20.08 21.84
CA PHE A 9 -75.82 -18.95 22.05
C PHE A 9 -75.03 -17.66 21.68
N LEU A 10 -75.23 -16.97 20.56
CA LEU A 10 -76.26 -15.99 20.16
C LEU A 10 -76.48 -14.78 21.13
N LEU A 11 -76.06 -13.61 20.61
CA LEU A 11 -76.79 -12.34 20.45
C LEU A 11 -76.69 -11.17 21.45
N HIS A 12 -76.69 -9.99 20.81
CA HIS A 12 -76.95 -8.60 21.25
C HIS A 12 -75.79 -7.80 21.87
N ALA A 13 -75.13 -6.89 21.13
CA ALA A 13 -75.57 -5.62 20.51
C ALA A 13 -75.53 -4.44 21.50
N CYS A 14 -74.65 -3.47 21.24
CA CYS A 14 -74.98 -2.06 21.45
C CYS A 14 -74.14 -1.17 20.51
N TRP A 15 -74.85 -0.42 19.67
CA TRP A 15 -74.36 0.46 18.63
C TRP A 15 -74.76 1.89 19.04
N ALA A 16 -73.81 2.83 19.05
CA ALA A 16 -74.06 4.28 19.08
C ALA A 16 -72.79 4.97 18.50
N LEU A 17 -72.81 5.35 17.22
CA LEU A 17 -73.05 6.71 16.68
C LEU A 17 -71.95 7.73 17.10
N LEU A 18 -70.94 8.00 16.26
CA LEU A 18 -70.86 8.95 15.12
C LEU A 18 -70.80 10.44 15.52
N GLN A 19 -69.62 11.05 15.36
CA GLN A 19 -69.34 12.38 14.76
C GLN A 19 -67.84 12.39 14.38
N ALA A 20 -67.49 12.26 13.09
CA ALA A 20 -67.29 13.36 12.13
C ALA A 20 -66.07 14.24 12.47
N GLY A 21 -64.95 13.97 11.81
CA GLY A 21 -63.72 14.77 11.85
C GLY A 21 -62.77 14.30 10.75
N ALA A 22 -63.02 14.76 9.52
CA ALA A 22 -62.17 14.51 8.37
C ALA A 22 -60.89 15.34 8.46
N THR A 23 -59.73 14.67 8.56
CA THR A 23 -58.46 15.21 8.09
C THR A 23 -57.74 14.13 7.30
N THR A 24 -57.66 14.38 6.00
CA THR A 24 -56.87 13.68 4.99
C THR A 24 -55.44 13.39 5.46
N VAL A 25 -55.09 12.13 5.64
CA VAL A 25 -53.70 11.67 5.71
C VAL A 25 -53.29 11.30 4.28
N ALA A 26 -52.47 12.16 3.67
CA ALA A 26 -51.82 11.85 2.41
C ALA A 26 -50.83 10.69 2.61
N PRO A 27 -50.73 9.73 1.67
CA PRO A 27 -49.68 8.71 1.73
C PRO A 27 -48.33 9.37 1.43
N VAL A 28 -47.46 9.40 2.44
CA VAL A 28 -46.05 9.78 2.29
C VAL A 28 -45.39 8.75 1.37
N PRO A 29 -44.78 9.14 0.24
CA PRO A 29 -43.96 8.22 -0.53
C PRO A 29 -42.65 7.99 0.22
N LEU A 30 -42.38 6.74 0.59
CA LEU A 30 -41.05 6.27 0.99
C LEU A 30 -40.11 6.39 -0.22
N ARG A 31 -39.55 7.59 -0.39
CA ARG A 31 -38.42 7.86 -1.29
C ARG A 31 -37.17 7.97 -0.42
N THR A 32 -36.65 6.84 0.04
CA THR A 32 -35.26 6.79 0.50
C THR A 32 -34.38 6.97 -0.74
N ARG A 33 -34.06 8.23 -1.01
CA ARG A 33 -32.99 8.64 -1.91
C ARG A 33 -31.69 8.18 -1.26
N VAL A 34 -31.30 6.93 -1.49
CA VAL A 34 -29.92 6.51 -1.29
C VAL A 34 -29.14 7.20 -2.40
N GLN A 35 -28.58 8.35 -2.05
CA GLN A 35 -27.54 8.99 -2.83
C GLN A 35 -26.35 8.02 -2.84
N PRO A 36 -25.88 7.51 -4.00
CA PRO A 36 -24.60 6.82 -4.03
C PRO A 36 -23.54 7.91 -3.82
N SER A 37 -23.04 8.02 -2.60
CA SER A 37 -21.80 8.73 -2.32
C SER A 37 -20.73 8.09 -3.19
N SER A 38 -20.06 8.89 -4.02
CA SER A 38 -18.85 8.46 -4.72
C SER A 38 -17.92 7.80 -3.70
N PRO A 39 -17.41 6.58 -3.96
CA PRO A 39 -16.53 5.94 -3.01
C PRO A 39 -15.27 6.80 -2.88
N SER A 40 -14.96 7.21 -1.65
CA SER A 40 -13.66 7.82 -1.37
C SER A 40 -12.55 6.85 -1.83
N PRO A 41 -11.33 7.32 -2.14
CA PRO A 41 -10.21 6.44 -2.47
C PRO A 41 -10.00 5.33 -1.43
N LEU A 42 -10.33 5.59 -0.16
CA LEU A 42 -10.31 4.62 0.93
C LEU A 42 -11.46 3.60 0.86
N ALA A 43 -12.69 4.03 0.56
CA ALA A 43 -13.82 3.12 0.34
C ALA A 43 -13.58 2.22 -0.89
N TYR A 44 -12.94 2.76 -1.92
CA TYR A 44 -12.49 2.00 -3.08
C TYR A 44 -11.43 0.97 -2.68
N MET A 45 -10.35 1.38 -2.00
CA MET A 45 -9.32 0.46 -1.49
C MET A 45 -9.91 -0.69 -0.66
N LEU A 46 -10.91 -0.40 0.18
CA LEU A 46 -11.62 -1.41 0.97
C LEU A 46 -12.50 -2.35 0.11
N SER A 47 -13.03 -1.86 -1.02
CA SER A 47 -13.75 -2.71 -1.98
C SER A 47 -12.82 -3.69 -2.71
N LEU A 48 -11.54 -3.35 -2.90
CA LEU A 48 -10.54 -4.23 -3.52
C LEU A 48 -10.21 -5.47 -2.68
N TYR A 49 -10.52 -5.45 -1.38
CA TYR A 49 -10.43 -6.63 -0.51
C TYR A 49 -11.63 -7.57 -0.63
N ARG A 50 -12.75 -7.13 -1.22
CA ARG A 50 -14.01 -7.89 -1.26
C ARG A 50 -14.22 -8.70 -2.55
N ASP A 51 -13.65 -8.29 -3.67
CA ASP A 51 -13.75 -9.00 -4.96
C ASP A 51 -12.35 -9.42 -5.47
N PRO A 52 -12.19 -10.60 -6.09
CA PRO A 52 -10.90 -11.07 -6.57
C PRO A 52 -10.53 -10.32 -7.87
N LEU A 53 -9.88 -9.17 -7.71
CA LEU A 53 -9.13 -8.51 -8.77
C LEU A 53 -7.97 -9.42 -9.25
N PRO A 54 -7.41 -9.19 -10.45
CA PRO A 54 -6.16 -9.84 -10.82
C PRO A 54 -5.14 -9.64 -9.70
N ARG A 55 -4.55 -10.76 -9.25
CA ARG A 55 -3.66 -10.83 -8.08
C ARG A 55 -2.42 -9.98 -8.34
N ALA A 56 -2.48 -8.71 -7.96
CA ALA A 56 -1.39 -7.74 -8.02
C ALA A 56 -0.74 -7.60 -6.64
N ASP A 57 0.59 -7.57 -6.59
CA ASP A 57 1.34 -7.39 -5.33
C ASP A 57 1.20 -5.96 -4.80
N ILE A 58 1.09 -4.97 -5.69
CA ILE A 58 1.03 -3.53 -5.37
C ILE A 58 -0.11 -2.88 -6.15
N ILE A 59 -0.90 -2.04 -5.46
CA ILE A 59 -1.93 -1.19 -6.08
C ILE A 59 -1.66 0.26 -5.70
N ARG A 60 -1.48 1.13 -6.70
CA ARG A 60 -1.20 2.55 -6.51
C ARG A 60 -2.28 3.39 -7.17
N SER A 61 -2.68 4.47 -6.49
CA SER A 61 -3.66 5.41 -6.99
C SER A 61 -3.05 6.80 -7.05
N LEU A 62 -3.07 7.41 -8.24
CA LEU A 62 -2.53 8.73 -8.50
C LEU A 62 -3.66 9.69 -8.86
N GLN A 63 -3.68 10.84 -8.20
CA GLN A 63 -4.58 11.91 -8.57
C GLN A 63 -3.90 12.79 -9.62
N ALA A 64 -4.63 13.14 -10.68
CA ALA A 64 -4.12 14.08 -11.67
C ALA A 64 -3.87 15.44 -11.02
N GLN A 65 -2.72 16.04 -11.30
CA GLN A 65 -2.38 17.40 -10.88
C GLN A 65 -2.97 18.44 -11.80
N ASP A 66 -3.01 18.12 -13.09
CA ASP A 66 -3.61 18.98 -14.10
C ASP A 66 -4.40 18.15 -15.11
N VAL A 67 -5.47 18.76 -15.61
CA VAL A 67 -6.44 18.14 -16.51
C VAL A 67 -6.86 19.18 -17.55
N GLU A 68 -6.53 18.91 -18.80
CA GLU A 68 -6.92 19.74 -19.93
C GLU A 68 -7.81 18.91 -20.86
N VAL A 69 -8.97 19.45 -21.24
CA VAL A 69 -9.93 18.76 -22.12
C VAL A 69 -10.32 19.72 -23.23
N ASP A 70 -9.94 19.37 -24.47
CA ASP A 70 -10.33 20.08 -25.68
C ASP A 70 -11.04 19.11 -26.64
N GLY A 71 -12.38 19.08 -26.54
CA GLY A 71 -13.23 18.18 -27.32
C GLY A 71 -12.90 16.70 -27.06
N HIS A 72 -12.21 16.08 -28.01
CA HIS A 72 -11.81 14.67 -27.98
C HIS A 72 -10.34 14.47 -27.57
N ASN A 73 -9.60 15.55 -27.32
CA ASN A 73 -8.21 15.54 -26.86
C ASN A 73 -8.16 15.82 -25.36
N TRP A 74 -7.68 14.84 -24.59
CA TRP A 74 -7.72 14.85 -23.14
C TRP A 74 -6.30 14.64 -22.63
N THR A 75 -5.82 15.59 -21.85
CA THR A 75 -4.44 15.62 -21.35
C THR A 75 -4.45 15.58 -19.82
N PHE A 76 -3.62 14.70 -19.27
CA PHE A 76 -3.52 14.49 -17.83
C PHE A 76 -2.06 14.53 -17.37
N ALA A 77 -1.80 15.24 -16.28
CA ALA A 77 -0.50 15.27 -15.64
C ALA A 77 -0.52 14.54 -14.29
N PHE A 78 0.43 13.64 -14.07
CA PHE A 78 0.62 12.91 -12.80
C PHE A 78 2.06 13.00 -12.32
N ASP A 79 2.28 12.91 -11.01
CA ASP A 79 3.62 12.73 -10.46
C ASP A 79 3.92 11.25 -10.35
N PHE A 80 4.93 10.79 -11.08
CA PHE A 80 5.42 9.42 -11.14
C PHE A 80 6.77 9.25 -10.43
N SER A 81 7.28 10.28 -9.73
CA SER A 81 8.58 10.26 -9.04
C SER A 81 8.69 9.17 -7.96
N PHE A 82 7.55 8.69 -7.46
CA PHE A 82 7.49 7.60 -6.49
C PHE A 82 7.77 6.22 -7.12
N LEU A 83 7.76 6.09 -8.46
CA LEU A 83 8.05 4.84 -9.18
C LEU A 83 9.56 4.64 -9.27
N SER A 84 10.18 4.40 -8.12
CA SER A 84 11.63 4.18 -8.01
C SER A 84 12.03 2.72 -8.22
N GLN A 85 11.09 1.82 -8.54
CA GLN A 85 11.30 0.38 -8.62
C GLN A 85 10.88 -0.16 -9.99
N VAL A 86 11.64 -1.15 -10.47
CA VAL A 86 11.25 -1.95 -11.64
C VAL A 86 10.09 -2.84 -11.20
N GLU A 87 8.87 -2.41 -11.51
CA GLU A 87 7.64 -3.14 -11.22
C GLU A 87 7.04 -3.69 -12.52
N ASP A 88 6.50 -4.91 -12.48
CA ASP A 88 5.82 -5.50 -13.63
C ASP A 88 4.35 -5.01 -13.64
N LEU A 89 4.03 -4.02 -14.48
CA LEU A 89 2.64 -3.56 -14.62
C LEU A 89 1.77 -4.69 -15.19
N VAL A 90 0.78 -5.09 -14.39
CA VAL A 90 -0.23 -6.11 -14.75
C VAL A 90 -1.43 -5.46 -15.43
N TRP A 91 -1.89 -4.34 -14.85
CA TRP A 91 -3.12 -3.67 -15.27
C TRP A 91 -3.07 -2.20 -14.89
N ALA A 92 -3.65 -1.32 -15.71
CA ALA A 92 -3.80 0.09 -15.38
C ALA A 92 -5.15 0.64 -15.86
N GLU A 93 -5.79 1.44 -15.01
CA GLU A 93 -7.08 2.06 -15.29
C GLU A 93 -7.06 3.55 -15.01
N LEU A 94 -7.54 4.33 -15.96
CA LEU A 94 -7.81 5.75 -15.80
C LEU A 94 -9.30 5.94 -15.49
N ARG A 95 -9.60 6.49 -14.32
CA ARG A 95 -10.95 6.70 -13.79
C ARG A 95 -11.25 8.18 -13.70
N LEU A 96 -12.31 8.62 -14.38
CA LEU A 96 -12.74 10.01 -14.42
C LEU A 96 -14.14 10.15 -13.85
N GLN A 97 -14.32 11.15 -12.99
CA GLN A 97 -15.60 11.52 -12.42
C GLN A 97 -16.15 12.76 -13.13
N LEU A 98 -17.20 12.60 -13.91
CA LEU A 98 -17.75 13.64 -14.76
C LEU A 98 -18.70 14.56 -13.98
N SER A 99 -18.51 15.87 -14.10
CA SER A 99 -19.37 16.92 -13.56
C SER A 99 -20.67 17.06 -14.36
N SER A 100 -20.60 16.79 -15.66
CA SER A 100 -21.71 16.81 -16.61
C SER A 100 -21.53 15.70 -17.65
N PRO A 101 -22.61 15.19 -18.26
CA PRO A 101 -22.49 14.19 -19.32
C PRO A 101 -21.76 14.80 -20.52
N VAL A 102 -20.59 14.24 -20.85
CA VAL A 102 -19.85 14.64 -22.04
C VAL A 102 -20.52 14.01 -23.25
N ALA A 103 -21.05 14.83 -24.16
CA ALA A 103 -21.65 14.36 -25.40
C ALA A 103 -20.54 13.99 -26.40
N LEU A 104 -20.06 12.74 -26.33
CA LEU A 104 -19.10 12.20 -27.28
C LEU A 104 -19.87 11.58 -28.46
N PRO A 105 -19.68 12.05 -29.72
CA PRO A 105 -20.36 11.49 -30.86
C PRO A 105 -19.97 10.01 -31.06
N PRO A 106 -20.91 9.12 -31.44
CA PRO A 106 -20.59 7.73 -31.70
C PRO A 106 -19.60 7.59 -32.86
N GLY A 107 -18.53 6.82 -32.66
CA GLY A 107 -17.49 6.56 -33.65
C GLY A 107 -16.25 7.46 -33.56
N VAL A 108 -16.22 8.43 -32.64
CA VAL A 108 -15.02 9.25 -32.41
C VAL A 108 -14.04 8.53 -31.49
N LEU A 109 -12.76 8.63 -31.82
CA LEU A 109 -11.66 8.14 -30.99
C LEU A 109 -11.24 9.24 -30.01
N LEU A 110 -11.09 8.87 -28.73
CA LEU A 110 -10.57 9.78 -27.72
C LEU A 110 -9.04 9.77 -27.78
N SER A 111 -8.43 10.93 -27.94
CA SER A 111 -6.98 11.10 -27.88
C SER A 111 -6.58 11.43 -26.44
N ILE A 112 -5.78 10.56 -25.83
CA ILE A 112 -5.36 10.68 -24.44
C ILE A 112 -3.85 10.89 -24.40
N GLU A 113 -3.44 11.98 -23.74
CA GLU A 113 -2.04 12.30 -23.49
C GLU A 113 -1.75 12.30 -21.99
N ILE A 114 -0.71 11.58 -21.58
CA ILE A 114 -0.30 11.46 -20.19
C ILE A 114 1.08 12.09 -20.02
N PHE A 115 1.23 12.95 -19.03
CA PHE A 115 2.49 13.60 -18.66
C PHE A 115 2.92 13.22 -17.25
N HIS A 116 4.24 13.16 -17.05
CA HIS A 116 4.88 13.24 -15.76
C HIS A 116 5.14 14.71 -15.40
N GLN A 117 4.66 15.14 -14.24
CA GLN A 117 4.89 16.47 -13.67
C GLN A 117 5.19 16.34 -12.18
N LEU A 118 6.33 16.86 -11.73
CA LEU A 118 6.69 16.86 -10.32
C LEU A 118 5.75 17.81 -9.55
N LYS A 119 5.28 17.37 -8.38
CA LYS A 119 4.40 18.21 -7.57
C LYS A 119 5.17 19.44 -7.04
N PRO A 120 4.67 20.67 -7.21
CA PRO A 120 5.34 21.86 -6.69
C PRO A 120 5.39 21.89 -5.16
N ASP A 121 6.51 22.36 -4.63
CA ASP A 121 6.62 22.73 -3.22
C ASP A 121 5.70 23.93 -2.94
N ALA A 122 5.00 23.90 -1.81
CA ALA A 122 3.97 24.89 -1.45
C ALA A 122 4.48 26.35 -1.34
N GLU A 123 5.79 26.58 -1.46
CA GLU A 123 6.43 27.90 -1.41
C GLU A 123 6.79 28.47 -2.79
N GLN A 124 6.54 27.75 -3.90
CA GLN A 124 6.96 28.17 -5.23
C GLN A 124 5.87 28.95 -5.99
N ASP A 125 6.31 29.98 -6.73
CA ASP A 125 5.47 30.93 -7.46
C ASP A 125 4.50 30.22 -8.45
N PRO A 126 3.17 30.45 -8.36
CA PRO A 126 2.18 29.84 -9.25
C PRO A 126 2.34 30.20 -10.74
N ALA A 127 3.26 31.10 -11.10
CA ALA A 127 3.57 31.51 -12.46
C ALA A 127 4.75 30.76 -13.13
N ALA A 128 5.47 29.89 -12.42
CA ALA A 128 6.56 29.12 -13.01
C ALA A 128 6.00 27.97 -13.88
N CYS A 129 6.21 28.05 -15.20
CA CYS A 129 5.84 26.98 -16.12
C CYS A 129 6.71 25.75 -15.80
N GLN A 130 6.07 24.67 -15.34
CA GLN A 130 6.75 23.47 -14.92
C GLN A 130 7.07 22.60 -16.13
N GLU A 131 8.28 22.06 -16.15
CA GLU A 131 8.66 21.05 -17.13
C GLU A 131 7.76 19.82 -16.98
N ARG A 132 7.12 19.43 -18.07
CA ARG A 132 6.31 18.22 -18.17
C ARG A 132 7.01 17.25 -19.11
N LEU A 133 7.23 16.04 -18.64
CA LEU A 133 7.75 14.96 -19.47
C LEU A 133 6.57 14.18 -20.05
N ARG A 134 6.44 14.14 -21.38
CA ARG A 134 5.39 13.32 -22.00
C ARG A 134 5.68 11.85 -21.74
N MET A 135 4.68 11.11 -21.28
CA MET A 135 4.78 9.68 -21.01
C MET A 135 4.30 8.88 -22.21
N ASP A 136 3.07 9.16 -22.65
CA ASP A 136 2.48 8.49 -23.81
C ASP A 136 1.35 9.34 -24.42
N LEU A 137 1.04 9.07 -25.70
CA LEU A 137 -0.07 9.61 -26.47
C LEU A 137 -0.73 8.47 -27.23
N PHE A 138 -1.99 8.17 -26.92
CA PHE A 138 -2.71 7.05 -27.52
C PHE A 138 -4.19 7.39 -27.77
N THR A 139 -4.84 6.61 -28.62
CA THR A 139 -6.26 6.77 -28.93
C THR A 139 -7.07 5.60 -28.41
N VAL A 140 -8.24 5.88 -27.83
CA VAL A 140 -9.14 4.86 -27.28
C VAL A 140 -10.50 4.93 -27.97
N PRO A 141 -11.00 3.81 -28.53
CA PRO A 141 -12.36 3.78 -29.05
C PRO A 141 -13.35 3.80 -27.89
N LEU A 142 -14.47 4.50 -28.09
CA LEU A 142 -15.57 4.57 -27.10
C LEU A 142 -16.09 3.20 -26.66
N SER A 143 -15.93 2.15 -27.48
CA SER A 143 -16.32 0.77 -27.14
C SER A 143 -15.49 0.16 -26.01
N HIS A 144 -14.28 0.66 -25.75
CA HIS A 144 -13.41 0.20 -24.65
C HIS A 144 -13.57 1.06 -23.39
N VAL A 145 -14.51 2.01 -23.41
CA VAL A 145 -14.79 2.88 -22.28
C VAL A 145 -15.98 2.31 -21.51
N THR A 146 -15.76 2.04 -20.23
CA THR A 146 -16.85 1.64 -19.34
C THR A 146 -17.46 2.88 -18.70
N PHE A 147 -18.74 3.11 -18.94
CA PHE A 147 -19.50 4.21 -18.34
C PHE A 147 -20.35 3.70 -17.18
N SER A 148 -20.27 4.36 -16.02
CA SER A 148 -21.18 4.08 -14.91
C SER A 148 -21.62 5.39 -14.26
N SER A 149 -22.92 5.71 -14.34
CA SER A 149 -23.61 6.86 -13.71
C SER A 149 -22.72 8.05 -13.28
N GLY A 150 -22.14 8.77 -14.25
CA GLY A 150 -21.29 9.94 -13.99
C GLY A 150 -19.79 9.65 -13.81
N SER A 151 -19.35 8.43 -14.11
CA SER A 151 -17.95 8.03 -14.14
C SER A 151 -17.62 7.33 -15.44
N MET A 152 -16.35 7.46 -15.83
CA MET A 152 -15.76 6.91 -17.03
C MET A 152 -14.49 6.18 -16.64
N VAL A 153 -14.35 4.92 -17.08
CA VAL A 153 -13.16 4.10 -16.81
C VAL A 153 -12.56 3.64 -18.14
N LEU A 154 -11.26 3.89 -18.31
CA LEU A 154 -10.49 3.47 -19.47
C LEU A 154 -9.34 2.56 -19.03
N GLU A 155 -9.15 1.47 -19.75
CA GLU A 155 -7.95 0.66 -19.61
C GLU A 155 -6.77 1.36 -20.32
N VAL A 156 -5.66 1.55 -19.59
CA VAL A 156 -4.46 2.23 -20.07
C VAL A 156 -3.19 1.39 -19.85
N THR A 157 -3.35 0.07 -19.70
CA THR A 157 -2.26 -0.88 -19.41
C THR A 157 -1.18 -0.87 -20.49
N GLY A 158 -1.56 -1.08 -21.76
CA GLY A 158 -0.63 -1.14 -22.89
C GLY A 158 0.25 0.10 -23.01
N PRO A 159 -0.32 1.31 -23.08
CA PRO A 159 0.42 2.57 -23.11
C PRO A 159 1.45 2.70 -21.98
N LEU A 160 1.01 2.52 -20.72
CA LEU A 160 1.87 2.72 -19.56
C LEU A 160 2.91 1.61 -19.33
N SER A 161 2.69 0.42 -19.89
CA SER A 161 3.60 -0.72 -19.70
C SER A 161 5.00 -0.49 -20.25
N LYS A 162 5.16 0.36 -21.28
CA LYS A 162 6.47 0.67 -21.87
C LYS A 162 7.32 1.51 -20.93
N TRP A 163 6.72 2.53 -20.32
CA TRP A 163 7.43 3.46 -19.45
C TRP A 163 7.80 2.82 -18.11
N LEU A 164 6.89 2.06 -17.52
CA LEU A 164 7.11 1.44 -16.21
C LEU A 164 8.21 0.37 -16.18
N LYS A 165 8.51 -0.25 -17.33
CA LYS A 165 9.60 -1.23 -17.44
C LYS A 165 10.98 -0.57 -17.41
N HIS A 166 11.12 0.62 -18.03
CA HIS A 166 12.41 1.30 -18.19
C HIS A 166 12.27 2.83 -18.05
N PRO A 167 11.95 3.35 -16.84
CA PRO A 167 11.67 4.77 -16.65
C PRO A 167 12.85 5.68 -17.04
N GLY A 168 14.10 5.26 -16.74
CA GLY A 168 15.30 6.05 -17.03
C GLY A 168 15.74 6.08 -18.50
N GLU A 169 15.37 5.08 -19.32
CA GLU A 169 15.75 5.06 -20.75
C GLU A 169 14.84 5.98 -21.59
N LEU A 170 13.55 6.07 -21.23
CA LEU A 170 12.60 6.97 -21.90
C LEU A 170 12.86 8.44 -21.55
N GLU A 171 13.28 8.74 -20.31
CA GLU A 171 13.63 10.10 -19.87
C GLU A 171 14.79 10.69 -20.71
N ALA A 172 15.77 9.85 -21.07
CA ALA A 172 16.87 10.23 -21.95
C ALA A 172 16.44 10.42 -23.43
N GLN A 173 15.45 9.65 -23.90
CA GLN A 173 14.92 9.77 -25.28
C GLN A 173 13.96 10.95 -25.48
N MET A 174 13.34 11.46 -24.40
CA MET A 174 12.22 12.41 -24.49
C MET A 174 12.55 13.82 -24.01
N SER A 175 13.79 14.06 -23.57
CA SER A 175 14.36 15.38 -23.25
C SER A 175 14.46 16.37 -24.44
N SER A 176 13.83 16.08 -25.60
CA SER A 176 13.93 16.92 -26.82
C SER A 176 12.62 17.56 -27.31
N VAL A 177 11.55 17.59 -26.51
CA VAL A 177 10.31 18.28 -26.91
C VAL A 177 9.95 19.34 -25.87
N ALA A 178 10.40 20.57 -26.10
CA ALA A 178 9.91 21.75 -25.40
C ALA A 178 8.46 22.02 -25.84
N GLY A 179 7.50 21.59 -25.03
CA GLY A 179 6.07 21.87 -25.23
C GLY A 179 5.68 23.15 -24.52
N GLY A 180 5.23 24.17 -25.26
CA GLY A 180 4.83 25.47 -24.72
C GLY A 180 3.61 25.40 -23.79
N CYS A 181 3.49 26.39 -22.89
CA CYS A 181 2.46 26.46 -21.86
C CYS A 181 1.09 26.86 -22.48
N PRO A 182 0.04 26.02 -22.39
CA PRO A 182 -1.32 26.46 -22.70
C PRO A 182 -1.86 27.37 -21.59
N GLN A 183 -2.48 28.49 -21.98
CA GLN A 183 -3.23 29.35 -21.07
C GLN A 183 -4.49 28.62 -20.57
N ARG A 184 -4.72 28.65 -19.26
CA ARG A 184 -5.78 27.92 -18.54
C ARG A 184 -7.21 28.26 -19.08
N PRO A 185 -7.92 27.34 -19.75
CA PRO A 185 -9.34 27.50 -20.09
C PRO A 185 -10.24 27.03 -18.92
N PRO A 186 -11.57 27.26 -18.98
CA PRO A 186 -12.43 27.18 -17.81
C PRO A 186 -12.57 25.76 -17.27
N THR A 187 -12.93 25.67 -15.98
CA THR A 187 -13.11 24.46 -15.17
C THR A 187 -13.46 23.23 -16.00
N PRO A 188 -12.60 22.18 -16.02
CA PRO A 188 -12.84 21.00 -16.83
C PRO A 188 -14.17 20.34 -16.44
N PRO A 189 -14.83 19.63 -17.36
CA PRO A 189 -16.07 18.88 -17.08
C PRO A 189 -15.85 17.67 -16.16
N VAL A 190 -14.68 17.56 -15.52
CA VAL A 190 -14.24 16.44 -14.71
C VAL A 190 -13.93 16.92 -13.30
N THR A 191 -14.58 16.32 -12.30
CA THR A 191 -14.41 16.64 -10.88
C THR A 191 -13.20 15.94 -10.25
N SER A 192 -12.83 14.76 -10.76
CA SER A 192 -11.73 13.97 -10.23
C SER A 192 -11.19 13.03 -11.31
N VAL A 193 -9.86 12.96 -11.44
CA VAL A 193 -9.17 12.01 -12.31
C VAL A 193 -8.20 11.20 -11.46
N LEU A 194 -8.33 9.89 -11.53
CA LEU A 194 -7.53 8.92 -10.79
C LEU A 194 -6.93 7.90 -11.76
N LEU A 195 -5.61 7.75 -11.73
CA LEU A 195 -4.92 6.66 -12.40
C LEU A 195 -4.62 5.57 -11.37
N VAL A 196 -5.14 4.37 -11.60
CA VAL A 196 -4.92 3.20 -10.74
C VAL A 196 -4.01 2.22 -11.46
N LEU A 197 -2.87 1.91 -10.83
CA LEU A 197 -1.86 0.99 -11.34
C LEU A 197 -1.88 -0.28 -10.49
N TYR A 198 -1.90 -1.43 -11.14
CA TYR A 198 -1.79 -2.75 -10.54
C TYR A 198 -0.50 -3.38 -11.04
N SER A 199 0.46 -3.56 -10.15
CA SER A 199 1.78 -4.05 -10.48
C SER A 199 2.19 -5.22 -9.60
N ASN A 200 3.12 -6.01 -10.12
CA ASN A 200 3.74 -7.11 -9.41
C ASN A 200 5.19 -6.77 -9.08
N LEU A 201 5.62 -7.18 -7.90
CA LEU A 201 7.03 -7.16 -7.53
C LEU A 201 7.77 -8.17 -8.40
N SER A 202 8.97 -7.80 -8.85
CA SER A 202 9.81 -8.73 -9.61
C SER A 202 10.08 -10.00 -8.77
N PRO A 203 10.31 -11.16 -9.41
CA PRO A 203 10.63 -12.40 -8.70
C PRO A 203 11.83 -12.27 -7.76
N GLU A 204 12.80 -11.41 -8.10
CA GLU A 204 13.98 -11.14 -7.27
C GLU A 204 13.62 -10.36 -6.00
N GLN A 205 12.79 -9.33 -6.12
CA GLN A 205 12.30 -8.57 -4.97
C GLN A 205 11.40 -9.41 -4.06
N ARG A 206 10.57 -10.30 -4.62
CA ARG A 206 9.80 -11.26 -3.80
C ARG A 206 10.71 -12.19 -2.99
N ARG A 207 11.86 -12.60 -3.56
CA ARG A 207 12.84 -13.45 -2.87
C ARG A 207 13.64 -12.69 -1.80
N LEU A 208 13.87 -11.40 -2.01
CA LEU A 208 14.57 -10.52 -1.06
C LEU A 208 13.65 -10.00 0.07
N GLY A 209 12.35 -10.31 0.06
CA GLY A 209 11.42 -9.93 1.13
C GLY A 209 10.54 -8.71 0.84
N GLY A 210 10.44 -8.25 -0.42
CA GLY A 210 9.54 -7.18 -0.85
C GLY A 210 9.87 -5.79 -0.28
N SER A 211 9.06 -4.78 -0.61
CA SER A 211 9.16 -3.44 -0.01
C SER A 211 8.97 -3.54 1.51
N THR A 212 9.97 -3.13 2.30
CA THR A 212 9.79 -3.00 3.75
C THR A 212 8.88 -1.81 4.04
N LEU A 213 8.06 -1.92 5.08
CA LEU A 213 7.19 -0.82 5.52
C LEU A 213 8.02 0.43 5.90
N LEU A 214 9.26 0.22 6.33
CA LEU A 214 10.23 1.28 6.57
C LEU A 214 10.53 2.05 5.28
N TRP A 215 10.87 1.35 4.19
CA TRP A 215 11.10 1.97 2.89
C TRP A 215 9.88 2.74 2.37
N GLU A 216 8.68 2.16 2.48
CA GLU A 216 7.42 2.82 2.08
C GLU A 216 7.13 4.06 2.92
N ALA A 217 7.41 4.00 4.23
CA ALA A 217 7.26 5.15 5.12
C ALA A 217 8.22 6.28 4.74
N GLU A 218 9.50 5.98 4.53
CA GLU A 218 10.55 6.97 4.20
C GLU A 218 10.36 7.62 2.82
N SER A 219 9.86 6.84 1.85
CA SER A 219 9.56 7.34 0.50
C SER A 219 8.24 8.13 0.43
N SER A 220 7.38 8.06 1.46
CA SER A 220 6.13 8.80 1.47
C SER A 220 6.34 10.31 1.70
N TRP A 221 5.76 11.14 0.82
CA TRP A 221 5.69 12.61 0.96
C TRP A 221 5.25 13.05 2.38
N ARG A 222 4.26 12.35 2.97
CA ARG A 222 3.70 12.70 4.29
C ARG A 222 4.70 12.48 5.44
N ALA A 223 5.61 11.52 5.32
CA ALA A 223 6.66 11.33 6.32
C ALA A 223 7.69 12.46 6.29
N ARG A 224 8.06 12.95 5.09
CA ARG A 224 8.96 14.10 4.92
C ARG A 224 8.40 15.37 5.54
N GLU A 225 7.10 15.64 5.33
CA GLU A 225 6.39 16.80 5.91
C GLU A 225 6.31 16.71 7.45
N GLY A 226 6.07 15.52 7.99
CA GLY A 226 6.06 15.27 9.44
C GLY A 226 7.44 15.35 10.11
N GLN A 227 8.51 14.99 9.40
CA GLN A 227 9.90 15.11 9.88
C GLN A 227 10.31 16.58 10.04
N LEU A 228 10.01 17.44 9.05
CA LEU A 228 10.27 18.89 9.11
C LEU A 228 9.56 19.57 10.30
N SER A 229 8.34 19.15 10.60
CA SER A 229 7.55 19.59 11.77
C SER A 229 8.15 19.11 13.11
N SER A 230 8.57 17.85 13.18
CA SER A 230 9.15 17.23 14.37
C SER A 230 10.56 17.74 14.69
N GLU A 231 11.37 18.06 13.68
CA GLU A 231 12.72 18.63 13.86
C GLU A 231 12.68 20.03 14.48
N ARG A 232 11.71 20.88 14.08
CA ARG A 232 11.50 22.19 14.69
C ARG A 232 11.14 22.11 16.18
N ARG A 233 10.44 21.06 16.62
CA ARG A 233 10.10 20.84 18.05
C ARG A 233 11.20 20.19 18.88
N ARG A 234 12.25 19.62 18.28
CA ARG A 234 13.22 18.73 18.97
C ARG A 234 14.60 19.32 19.23
N ARG A 235 14.83 20.62 19.00
CA ARG A 235 16.10 21.30 19.32
C ARG A 235 16.51 21.30 20.81
N HIS A 236 15.72 20.69 21.71
CA HIS A 236 15.99 20.67 23.16
C HIS A 236 16.16 19.30 23.84
N ARG A 237 16.33 18.19 23.11
CA ARG A 237 16.77 16.92 23.73
C ARG A 237 17.95 16.33 23.00
N ARG A 238 19.15 16.55 23.53
CA ARG A 238 20.36 15.77 23.20
C ARG A 238 20.03 14.30 23.47
N HIS A 239 19.63 13.57 22.44
CA HIS A 239 19.56 12.12 22.52
C HIS A 239 21.00 11.62 22.51
N HIS A 240 21.36 10.86 23.54
CA HIS A 240 22.59 10.09 23.54
C HIS A 240 22.47 9.08 22.40
N VAL A 241 23.18 9.29 21.29
CA VAL A 241 23.36 8.23 20.30
C VAL A 241 24.19 7.17 21.01
N PRO A 242 23.69 5.93 21.17
CA PRO A 242 24.49 4.85 21.74
C PRO A 242 25.76 4.70 20.91
N ASP A 243 26.89 4.44 21.56
CA ASP A 243 28.09 4.07 20.81
C ASP A 243 27.76 2.88 19.90
N ARG A 244 28.27 2.87 18.66
CA ARG A 244 27.99 1.77 17.71
C ARG A 244 28.39 0.42 18.29
N SER A 245 29.29 0.40 19.27
CA SER A 245 29.67 -0.80 20.02
C SER A 245 28.56 -1.38 20.91
N GLN A 246 27.54 -0.60 21.27
CA GLN A 246 26.41 -1.02 22.12
C GLN A 246 25.20 -1.48 21.30
N LEU A 247 25.19 -1.21 19.99
CA LEU A 247 24.09 -1.57 19.10
C LEU A 247 24.10 -3.06 18.74
N CYS A 248 22.93 -3.58 18.36
CA CYS A 248 22.74 -4.97 17.97
C CYS A 248 23.77 -5.44 16.95
N ARG A 249 24.53 -6.48 17.30
CA ARG A 249 25.61 -7.03 16.49
C ARG A 249 25.88 -8.50 16.79
N LYS A 250 26.56 -9.15 15.84
CA LYS A 250 27.11 -10.50 16.02
C LYS A 250 28.40 -10.45 16.82
N VAL A 251 28.49 -11.21 17.90
CA VAL A 251 29.69 -11.36 18.73
C VAL A 251 30.16 -12.82 18.76
N LYS A 252 31.45 -13.05 19.03
CA LYS A 252 32.00 -14.41 19.15
C LYS A 252 31.40 -15.11 20.37
N PHE A 253 31.04 -16.37 20.19
CA PHE A 253 30.55 -17.26 21.25
C PHE A 253 31.08 -18.66 20.96
N GLN A 254 32.13 -19.04 21.70
CA GLN A 254 32.78 -20.34 21.54
C GLN A 254 32.04 -21.38 22.35
N VAL A 255 31.66 -22.47 21.67
CA VAL A 255 31.09 -23.67 22.28
C VAL A 255 32.18 -24.73 22.30
N ASP A 256 32.45 -25.28 23.47
CA ASP A 256 33.34 -26.44 23.67
C ASP A 256 32.49 -27.60 24.19
N PHE A 257 32.42 -28.66 23.40
CA PHE A 257 31.62 -29.84 23.73
C PHE A 257 32.17 -30.59 24.96
N ASN A 258 33.46 -30.48 25.25
CA ASN A 258 34.02 -31.06 26.47
C ASN A 258 33.50 -30.35 27.72
N LEU A 259 33.35 -29.02 27.66
CA LEU A 259 32.88 -28.21 28.81
C LEU A 259 31.40 -28.46 29.13
N ILE A 260 30.57 -28.79 28.14
CA ILE A 260 29.14 -29.10 28.34
C ILE A 260 28.87 -30.60 28.54
N GLY A 261 29.92 -31.41 28.70
CA GLY A 261 29.80 -32.86 28.97
C GLY A 261 29.46 -33.71 27.73
N TRP A 262 29.56 -33.16 26.53
CA TRP A 262 29.25 -33.84 25.27
C TRP A 262 30.50 -34.34 24.52
N GLY A 263 31.68 -34.03 25.05
CA GLY A 263 32.97 -34.35 24.43
C GLY A 263 33.25 -35.84 24.27
N SER A 264 32.58 -36.71 25.03
CA SER A 264 32.75 -38.17 24.94
C SER A 264 32.10 -38.77 23.70
N TRP A 265 30.97 -38.22 23.25
CA TRP A 265 30.19 -38.77 22.13
C TRP A 265 30.31 -37.93 20.85
N ILE A 266 30.63 -36.63 20.94
CA ILE A 266 30.94 -35.81 19.76
C ILE A 266 32.42 -36.00 19.39
N ILE A 267 32.70 -36.55 18.21
CA ILE A 267 34.05 -36.78 17.71
C ILE A 267 34.64 -35.49 17.12
N TYR A 268 33.89 -34.82 16.24
CA TYR A 268 34.32 -33.57 15.59
C TYR A 268 33.13 -32.68 15.19
N PRO A 269 33.24 -31.34 15.29
CA PRO A 269 34.33 -30.62 15.94
C PRO A 269 34.23 -30.71 17.47
N LYS A 270 35.36 -30.57 18.19
CA LYS A 270 35.36 -30.50 19.66
C LYS A 270 34.99 -29.12 20.19
N GLN A 271 35.35 -28.08 19.46
CA GLN A 271 34.90 -26.71 19.69
C GLN A 271 34.50 -26.05 18.37
N TYR A 272 33.60 -25.08 18.44
CA TYR A 272 33.30 -24.21 17.31
C TYR A 272 32.79 -22.84 17.79
N ASN A 273 32.86 -21.84 16.92
CA ASN A 273 32.28 -20.53 17.21
C ASN A 273 30.83 -20.51 16.70
N ALA A 274 29.87 -20.65 17.61
CA ALA A 274 28.45 -20.54 17.31
C ALA A 274 28.03 -19.09 17.01
N TYR A 275 28.79 -18.11 17.53
CA TYR A 275 28.41 -16.71 17.60
C TYR A 275 27.08 -16.49 18.35
N ARG A 276 26.82 -15.26 18.76
CA ARG A 276 25.52 -14.86 19.32
C ARG A 276 25.22 -13.41 18.99
N CYS A 277 23.95 -13.04 19.08
CA CYS A 277 23.52 -11.65 18.92
C CYS A 277 23.53 -10.94 20.28
N GLU A 278 24.05 -9.72 20.30
CA GLU A 278 24.15 -8.89 21.50
C GLU A 278 24.03 -7.41 21.13
N GLY A 279 23.44 -6.63 22.04
CA GLY A 279 23.35 -5.18 21.94
C GLY A 279 21.90 -4.70 21.97
N GLU A 280 21.75 -3.38 22.00
CA GLU A 280 20.46 -2.71 22.02
C GLU A 280 19.98 -2.38 20.60
N CYS A 281 18.67 -2.47 20.40
CA CYS A 281 18.03 -2.06 19.16
C CYS A 281 17.58 -0.58 19.24
N PRO A 282 17.96 0.26 18.25
CA PRO A 282 17.57 1.66 18.24
C PRO A 282 16.06 1.81 18.02
N ASN A 283 15.51 2.93 18.52
CA ASN A 283 14.09 3.26 18.37
C ASN A 283 13.94 4.65 17.73
N PRO A 284 13.50 4.74 16.46
CA PRO A 284 13.06 3.64 15.60
C PRO A 284 14.25 2.86 15.06
N VAL A 285 14.00 1.61 14.65
CA VAL A 285 15.01 0.76 14.04
C VAL A 285 15.16 1.11 12.55
N GLY A 286 16.40 1.10 12.06
CA GLY A 286 16.72 1.29 10.65
C GLY A 286 16.90 -0.03 9.89
N GLU A 287 16.94 0.04 8.57
CA GLU A 287 17.04 -1.11 7.66
C GLU A 287 18.36 -1.89 7.88
N GLU A 288 19.41 -1.22 8.37
CA GLU A 288 20.70 -1.83 8.67
C GLU A 288 20.65 -2.91 9.77
N PHE A 289 19.53 -2.98 10.52
CA PHE A 289 19.28 -4.00 11.53
C PHE A 289 18.27 -5.06 11.07
N HIS A 290 17.98 -5.15 9.77
CA HIS A 290 17.09 -6.15 9.15
C HIS A 290 15.77 -6.38 9.93
N PRO A 291 15.02 -5.32 10.29
CA PRO A 291 13.80 -5.48 11.05
C PRO A 291 12.69 -6.09 10.20
N THR A 292 11.82 -6.89 10.82
CA THR A 292 10.52 -7.19 10.20
C THR A 292 9.63 -5.95 10.21
N ASN A 293 8.60 -5.90 9.37
CA ASN A 293 7.58 -4.83 9.44
C ASN A 293 6.97 -4.72 10.85
N HIS A 294 6.77 -5.84 11.54
CA HIS A 294 6.29 -5.86 12.92
C HIS A 294 7.29 -5.18 13.88
N ALA A 295 8.58 -5.55 13.80
CA ALA A 295 9.64 -4.97 14.61
C ALA A 295 9.78 -3.46 14.35
N TYR A 296 9.67 -3.04 13.09
CA TYR A 296 9.70 -1.63 12.71
C TYR A 296 8.54 -0.85 13.37
N ILE A 297 7.30 -1.32 13.25
CA ILE A 297 6.14 -0.72 13.93
C ILE A 297 6.30 -0.70 15.44
N GLN A 298 6.79 -1.79 16.04
CA GLN A 298 7.05 -1.84 17.47
C GLN A 298 8.09 -0.80 17.89
N SER A 299 9.15 -0.58 17.11
CA SER A 299 10.16 0.45 17.38
C SER A 299 9.60 1.87 17.31
N LEU A 300 8.65 2.12 16.38
CA LEU A 300 7.93 3.39 16.28
C LEU A 300 7.03 3.58 17.51
N LEU A 301 6.25 2.56 17.87
CA LEU A 301 5.43 2.58 19.08
C LEU A 301 6.28 2.77 20.33
N LYS A 302 7.46 2.16 20.40
CA LYS A 302 8.40 2.36 21.51
C LYS A 302 8.87 3.81 21.58
N ARG A 303 9.15 4.43 20.44
CA ARG A 303 9.57 5.85 20.35
C ARG A 303 8.48 6.81 20.82
N TYR A 304 7.23 6.60 20.40
CA TYR A 304 6.13 7.54 20.66
C TYR A 304 5.29 7.20 21.91
N GLN A 305 5.23 5.93 22.31
CA GLN A 305 4.44 5.39 23.41
C GLN A 305 5.26 4.36 24.22
N PRO A 306 6.36 4.78 24.88
CA PRO A 306 7.37 3.87 25.43
C PRO A 306 6.90 2.91 26.51
N HIS A 307 5.75 3.18 27.15
CA HIS A 307 5.17 2.34 28.20
C HIS A 307 4.24 1.25 27.69
N ARG A 308 3.84 1.29 26.40
CA ARG A 308 2.90 0.30 25.83
C ARG A 308 3.57 -0.93 25.28
N VAL A 309 4.83 -0.81 24.85
CA VAL A 309 5.58 -1.88 24.20
C VAL A 309 7.02 -1.95 24.72
N PRO A 310 7.62 -3.14 24.75
CA PRO A 310 9.07 -3.29 24.96
C PRO A 310 9.85 -2.82 23.71
N SER A 311 11.15 -2.57 23.89
CA SER A 311 12.06 -2.40 22.74
C SER A 311 12.16 -3.72 21.96
N THR A 312 12.47 -3.63 20.67
CA THR A 312 12.79 -4.82 19.86
C THR A 312 14.05 -5.50 20.39
N CYS A 313 14.14 -6.82 20.17
CA CYS A 313 15.22 -7.64 20.68
C CYS A 313 16.28 -7.90 19.61
N CYS A 314 17.55 -7.92 20.01
CA CYS A 314 18.65 -8.31 19.12
C CYS A 314 18.72 -9.84 19.00
N ALA A 315 18.38 -10.37 17.82
CA ALA A 315 18.24 -11.81 17.58
C ALA A 315 18.86 -12.24 16.24
N PRO A 316 19.17 -13.54 16.07
CA PRO A 316 19.65 -14.06 14.79
C PRO A 316 18.58 -13.91 13.70
N VAL A 317 18.95 -13.32 12.57
CA VAL A 317 18.10 -13.26 11.37
C VAL A 317 18.54 -14.24 10.30
N LYS A 318 19.79 -14.71 10.39
CA LYS A 318 20.35 -15.73 9.51
C LYS A 318 21.30 -16.64 10.25
N THR A 319 21.19 -17.92 9.97
CA THR A 319 21.95 -19.00 10.58
C THR A 319 22.43 -19.97 9.51
N LYS A 320 23.53 -20.68 9.80
CA LYS A 320 24.05 -21.75 8.95
C LYS A 320 24.17 -23.08 9.71
N PRO A 321 24.11 -24.21 8.99
CA PRO A 321 24.28 -25.51 9.62
C PRO A 321 25.72 -25.75 10.11
N LEU A 322 25.87 -26.69 11.05
CA LEU A 322 27.13 -27.26 11.48
C LEU A 322 27.15 -28.76 11.16
N SER A 323 28.18 -29.21 10.46
CA SER A 323 28.47 -30.63 10.24
C SER A 323 29.10 -31.22 11.49
N MET A 324 28.52 -32.29 12.04
CA MET A 324 28.99 -32.95 13.25
C MET A 324 29.19 -34.44 13.01
N LEU A 325 30.34 -34.95 13.47
CA LEU A 325 30.67 -36.36 13.53
C LEU A 325 30.53 -36.81 14.99
N TYR A 326 29.65 -37.77 15.26
CA TYR A 326 29.38 -38.23 16.63
C TYR A 326 29.05 -39.72 16.70
N VAL A 327 29.11 -40.28 17.89
CA VAL A 327 28.76 -41.68 18.18
C VAL A 327 27.32 -41.72 18.70
N ASP A 328 26.47 -42.50 18.04
CA ASP A 328 25.13 -42.84 18.51
C ASP A 328 24.93 -44.35 18.46
N ASN A 329 24.52 -44.94 19.59
CA ASN A 329 24.25 -46.38 19.69
C ASN A 329 25.38 -47.27 19.14
N GLY A 330 26.65 -46.88 19.40
CA GLY A 330 27.84 -47.60 18.94
C GLY A 330 28.18 -47.41 17.45
N ARG A 331 27.44 -46.57 16.72
CA ARG A 331 27.71 -46.23 15.31
C ARG A 331 28.24 -44.81 15.20
N VAL A 332 29.15 -44.59 14.26
CA VAL A 332 29.65 -43.25 13.93
C VAL A 332 28.78 -42.64 12.84
N LEU A 333 28.21 -41.46 13.09
CA LEU A 333 27.32 -40.75 12.19
C LEU A 333 27.90 -39.37 11.84
N LEU A 334 27.77 -38.97 10.57
CA LEU A 334 28.02 -37.61 10.09
C LEU A 334 26.67 -36.99 9.74
N ASP A 335 26.31 -35.90 10.39
CA ASP A 335 25.05 -35.18 10.14
C ASP A 335 25.28 -33.66 10.07
N HIS A 336 24.35 -32.96 9.42
CA HIS A 336 24.38 -31.51 9.21
C HIS A 336 23.22 -30.86 9.96
N HIS A 337 23.49 -30.39 11.18
CA HIS A 337 22.47 -29.79 12.02
C HIS A 337 22.26 -28.32 11.65
N LYS A 338 21.02 -27.97 11.29
CA LYS A 338 20.63 -26.61 10.94
C LYS A 338 20.69 -25.68 12.15
N ASP A 339 20.79 -24.38 11.89
CA ASP A 339 20.66 -23.32 12.89
C ASP A 339 21.70 -23.33 14.04
N MET A 340 22.88 -23.87 13.77
CA MET A 340 23.94 -24.04 14.78
C MET A 340 24.90 -22.85 14.88
N ILE A 341 25.04 -22.05 13.83
CA ILE A 341 25.98 -20.91 13.78
C ILE A 341 25.25 -19.66 13.28
N VAL A 342 25.30 -18.58 14.06
CA VAL A 342 24.74 -17.28 13.68
C VAL A 342 25.60 -16.64 12.59
N GLU A 343 24.98 -16.30 11.46
CA GLU A 343 25.61 -15.55 10.37
C GLU A 343 25.34 -14.06 10.48
N GLU A 344 24.09 -13.68 10.75
CA GLU A 344 23.63 -12.28 10.78
C GLU A 344 22.66 -12.05 11.95
N CYS A 345 22.73 -10.86 12.54
CA CYS A 345 21.85 -10.41 13.62
C CYS A 345 20.97 -9.26 13.14
N GLY A 346 19.80 -9.13 13.74
CA GLY A 346 18.87 -8.05 13.49
C GLY A 346 17.96 -7.77 14.68
N CYS A 347 17.07 -6.81 14.51
CA CYS A 347 16.17 -6.32 15.56
C CYS A 347 14.74 -6.76 15.27
N LEU A 348 14.22 -7.67 16.11
CA LEU A 348 12.92 -8.34 15.93
C LEU A 348 11.88 -7.94 16.99
#